data_AF-H2AUZ5-F1
#
_entry.id   AF-H2AUZ5-F1
#
_cell.length_a   1.000
_cell.length_b   1.000
_cell.length_c   1.000
_cell.angle_alpha   90.00
_cell.angle_beta   90.00
_cell.angle_gamma   90.00
#
_symmetry.space_group_name_H-M   'P 1'
#
loop_
_entity.id
_entity.type
_entity.pdbx_description
1 polymer ?
#
loop_
_entity_poly.entity_id
_entity_poly.type
_entity_poly.pdbx_seq_one_letter_code
_entity_poly.pdbx_strand_id
1 'polypeptide(L)'
;MWGYLLFNNEWKYPINGKKFDELDLSLYRSAKRKTVIKYIVIIWCQWFLQLTLFLSDVYTCIKLIAFNTWSNNYVKPFLSFKITRWLFSGCILFSIVLLIWELINGIKILKTQNISFAYINTCSKTIYCLTNYSIYCIFDKITPSGVFQRLAFFIYFELKSSFRLLFADSPRQVINGLTLWSILLADSNWSSQANGTSSLNGLDSIHGIIKRFKTIAENNSEEAIILACMTVSFFIWFLFIVKFFFAIFCCFIIYYKLLHEFKFSSLKEYVCITISYNIDYLTEKYKFKKFYMEVNTLANEKYHGNFEDDYEETDESFMYDTSHFDDEMIRSSLVKTPDTIPSYYYDNEHALKTSNTDMMLWEYLKPRRNNTLTTS
;
A
#
# COMPACT_ATOMS: atom_id res chain seq x y z
N MET A 1 5.68 22.60 -7.88
CA MET A 1 5.79 23.25 -6.56
C MET A 1 5.31 22.34 -5.42
N TRP A 2 4.10 21.74 -5.49
CA TRP A 2 3.58 20.85 -4.44
C TRP A 2 4.31 19.49 -4.31
N GLY A 3 4.70 18.86 -5.42
CA GLY A 3 5.55 17.65 -5.37
C GLY A 3 6.94 17.90 -4.76
N TYR A 4 7.45 19.14 -4.87
CA TYR A 4 8.73 19.51 -4.25
C TYR A 4 8.61 19.64 -2.73
N LEU A 5 7.46 20.10 -2.21
CA LEU A 5 7.20 20.24 -0.77
C LEU A 5 6.80 18.92 -0.10
N LEU A 6 6.04 18.04 -0.79
CA LEU A 6 5.66 16.72 -0.26
C LEU A 6 6.84 15.74 -0.14
N PHE A 7 7.86 15.91 -1.00
CA PHE A 7 9.01 15.02 -1.09
C PHE A 7 10.35 15.72 -0.81
N ASN A 8 10.35 16.90 -0.17
CA ASN A 8 11.60 17.57 0.18
C ASN A 8 12.43 16.67 1.12
N ASN A 9 13.71 16.55 0.82
CA ASN A 9 14.63 15.53 1.37
C ASN A 9 15.53 16.09 2.48
N GLU A 10 15.17 17.21 3.10
CA GLU A 10 15.91 17.69 4.28
C GLU A 10 15.50 16.83 5.48
N TRP A 11 16.14 15.68 5.57
CA TRP A 11 16.00 14.73 6.67
C TRP A 11 16.58 15.35 7.93
N LYS A 12 15.72 15.78 8.85
CA LYS A 12 16.13 16.25 10.17
C LYS A 12 16.36 15.10 11.16
N TYR A 13 15.80 13.91 10.91
CA TYR A 13 15.79 12.78 11.84
C TYR A 13 16.29 11.48 11.20
N PRO A 14 17.15 10.69 11.87
CA PRO A 14 17.60 9.40 11.38
C PRO A 14 16.47 8.36 11.49
N ILE A 15 16.40 7.48 10.50
CA ILE A 15 15.43 6.38 10.46
C ILE A 15 15.91 5.26 11.38
N ASN A 16 14.98 4.60 12.06
CA ASN A 16 15.28 3.43 12.89
C ASN A 16 16.02 2.34 12.09
N GLY A 17 17.22 1.99 12.56
CA GLY A 17 18.15 1.06 11.95
C GLY A 17 17.85 -0.43 12.17
N LYS A 18 16.85 -0.77 13.00
CA LYS A 18 16.55 -2.14 13.41
C LYS A 18 16.27 -3.06 12.23
N LYS A 19 16.92 -4.23 12.27
CA LYS A 19 16.80 -5.27 11.26
C LYS A 19 15.86 -6.39 11.70
N PHE A 20 15.28 -7.11 10.74
CA PHE A 20 14.48 -8.29 11.03
C PHE A 20 15.26 -9.39 11.77
N ASP A 21 16.57 -9.49 11.55
CA ASP A 21 17.43 -10.51 12.18
C ASP A 21 17.65 -10.28 13.68
N GLU A 22 17.42 -9.06 14.16
CA GLU A 22 17.52 -8.72 15.59
C GLU A 22 16.22 -9.05 16.35
N LEU A 23 15.14 -9.38 15.64
CA LEU A 23 13.84 -9.67 16.22
C LEU A 23 13.52 -11.16 16.13
N ASP A 24 13.05 -11.71 17.24
CA ASP A 24 12.43 -13.04 17.21
C ASP A 24 11.03 -12.94 16.61
N LEU A 25 10.95 -13.25 15.31
CA LEU A 25 9.72 -13.18 14.51
C LEU A 25 8.61 -14.09 15.05
N SER A 26 8.94 -15.16 15.77
CA SER A 26 7.97 -16.11 16.30
C SER A 26 7.04 -15.46 17.34
N LEU A 27 7.57 -14.55 18.15
CA LEU A 27 6.85 -13.87 19.23
C LEU A 27 5.73 -12.96 18.73
N TYR A 28 5.84 -12.46 17.50
CA TYR A 28 4.90 -11.50 16.93
C TYR A 28 3.71 -12.16 16.21
N ARG A 29 3.79 -13.47 15.94
CA ARG A 29 2.76 -14.21 15.23
C ARG A 29 1.44 -14.19 16.01
N SER A 30 0.34 -13.86 15.32
CA SER A 30 -1.00 -13.80 15.91
C SER A 30 -1.94 -14.75 15.18
N ALA A 31 -2.58 -15.68 15.90
CA ALA A 31 -3.56 -16.61 15.33
C ALA A 31 -5.00 -16.05 15.27
N LYS A 32 -5.18 -14.74 15.51
CA LYS A 32 -6.50 -14.10 15.54
C LYS A 32 -7.15 -14.18 14.15
N ARG A 33 -8.37 -14.74 14.07
CA ARG A 33 -9.14 -14.89 12.81
C ARG A 33 -9.23 -13.58 12.00
N LYS A 34 -9.47 -12.44 12.67
CA LYS A 34 -9.53 -11.12 12.02
C LYS A 34 -8.21 -10.75 11.33
N THR A 35 -7.06 -11.01 11.97
CA THR A 35 -5.72 -10.74 11.40
C THR A 35 -5.44 -11.65 10.21
N VAL A 36 -5.86 -12.92 10.27
CA VAL A 36 -5.70 -13.89 9.17
C VAL A 36 -6.58 -13.52 7.97
N ILE A 37 -7.86 -13.19 8.19
CA ILE A 37 -8.76 -12.74 7.11
C ILE A 37 -8.20 -11.48 6.46
N LYS A 38 -7.75 -10.52 7.28
CA LYS A 38 -7.13 -9.29 6.78
C LYS A 38 -5.87 -9.58 5.95
N TYR A 39 -5.04 -10.54 6.36
CA TYR A 39 -3.86 -10.97 5.60
C TYR A 39 -4.24 -11.51 4.21
N ILE A 40 -5.20 -12.44 4.15
CA ILE A 40 -5.64 -13.05 2.89
C ILE A 40 -6.25 -11.99 1.96
N VAL A 41 -7.16 -11.16 2.49
CA VAL A 41 -7.86 -10.16 1.67
C VAL A 41 -6.92 -9.03 1.23
N ILE A 42 -6.10 -8.48 2.13
CA ILE A 42 -5.29 -7.30 1.80
C ILE A 42 -4.01 -7.68 1.05
N ILE A 43 -3.34 -8.77 1.41
CA ILE A 43 -2.06 -9.12 0.78
C ILE A 43 -2.31 -9.96 -0.48
N TRP A 44 -2.97 -11.12 -0.32
CA TRP A 44 -3.13 -12.06 -1.42
C TRP A 44 -4.11 -11.57 -2.49
N CYS A 45 -5.31 -11.13 -2.11
CA CYS A 45 -6.29 -10.68 -3.11
C CYS A 45 -5.80 -9.43 -3.85
N GLN A 46 -5.16 -8.45 -3.18
CA GLN A 46 -4.60 -7.29 -3.88
C GLN A 46 -3.46 -7.68 -4.81
N TRP A 47 -2.57 -8.58 -4.40
CA TRP A 47 -1.48 -9.06 -5.25
C TRP A 47 -2.01 -9.78 -6.50
N PHE A 48 -2.98 -10.70 -6.33
CA PHE A 48 -3.62 -11.39 -7.45
C PHE A 48 -4.36 -10.42 -8.38
N LEU A 49 -5.06 -9.42 -7.84
CA LEU A 49 -5.76 -8.42 -8.63
C LEU A 49 -4.77 -7.60 -9.47
N GLN A 50 -3.66 -7.14 -8.89
CA GLN A 50 -2.61 -6.41 -9.62
C GLN A 50 -1.97 -7.27 -10.70
N LEU A 51 -1.69 -8.55 -10.40
CA LEU A 51 -1.14 -9.50 -11.36
C LEU A 51 -2.11 -9.74 -12.53
N THR A 52 -3.40 -9.93 -12.23
CA THR A 52 -4.45 -10.20 -13.22
C THR A 52 -4.64 -9.03 -14.17
N LEU A 53 -4.72 -7.81 -13.61
CA LEU A 53 -4.80 -6.59 -14.42
C LEU A 53 -3.54 -6.42 -15.29
N PHE A 54 -2.36 -6.67 -14.73
CA PHE A 54 -1.11 -6.61 -15.49
C PHE A 54 -1.07 -7.61 -16.66
N LEU A 55 -1.49 -8.86 -16.45
CA LEU A 55 -1.55 -9.86 -17.52
C LEU A 55 -2.57 -9.50 -18.60
N SER A 56 -3.73 -8.96 -18.20
CA SER A 56 -4.75 -8.46 -19.14
C SER A 56 -4.19 -7.34 -20.03
N ASP A 57 -3.40 -6.44 -19.45
CA ASP A 57 -2.77 -5.33 -20.16
C ASP A 57 -1.74 -5.83 -21.17
N VAL A 58 -0.87 -6.77 -20.76
CA VAL A 58 0.11 -7.40 -21.66
C VAL A 58 -0.58 -8.11 -22.82
N TYR A 59 -1.65 -8.88 -22.56
CA TYR A 59 -2.42 -9.54 -23.61
C TYR A 59 -3.01 -8.55 -24.62
N THR A 60 -3.58 -7.45 -24.13
CA THR A 60 -4.13 -6.38 -24.97
C THR A 60 -3.02 -5.73 -25.81
N CYS A 61 -1.84 -5.50 -25.23
CA CYS A 61 -0.68 -4.96 -25.94
C CYS A 61 -0.23 -5.86 -27.10
N ILE A 62 -0.08 -7.18 -26.83
CA ILE A 62 0.30 -8.17 -27.83
C ILE A 62 -0.70 -8.17 -28.99
N LYS A 63 -2.01 -8.12 -28.68
CA LYS A 63 -3.04 -8.02 -29.72
C LYS A 63 -2.89 -6.78 -30.61
N LEU A 64 -2.65 -5.62 -30.01
CA LEU A 64 -2.53 -4.35 -30.73
C LEU A 64 -1.27 -4.28 -31.61
N ILE A 65 -0.15 -4.81 -31.14
CA ILE A 65 1.14 -4.77 -31.86
C ILE A 65 1.21 -5.88 -32.91
N ALA A 66 0.92 -7.12 -32.53
CA ALA A 66 1.19 -8.29 -33.37
C ALA A 66 0.10 -8.52 -34.42
N PHE A 67 -1.17 -8.38 -34.04
CA PHE A 67 -2.29 -8.70 -34.94
C PHE A 67 -2.84 -7.48 -35.66
N ASN A 68 -2.41 -6.27 -35.27
CA ASN A 68 -2.84 -5.03 -35.89
C ASN A 68 -4.38 -4.90 -35.99
N THR A 69 -5.10 -5.61 -35.12
CA THR A 69 -6.56 -5.71 -35.07
C THR A 69 -7.00 -5.26 -33.70
N TRP A 70 -7.87 -4.26 -33.65
CA TRP A 70 -8.79 -4.15 -32.53
C TRP A 70 -9.91 -5.16 -32.75
N SER A 71 -10.46 -5.73 -31.67
CA SER A 71 -11.62 -6.65 -31.65
C SER A 71 -12.39 -6.64 -32.99
N ASN A 72 -12.28 -7.72 -33.77
CA ASN A 72 -12.92 -7.97 -35.07
C ASN A 72 -13.88 -6.85 -35.53
N ASN A 73 -13.49 -6.02 -36.51
CA ASN A 73 -14.26 -5.11 -37.39
C ASN A 73 -15.48 -4.27 -36.89
N TYR A 74 -16.08 -4.51 -35.73
CA TYR A 74 -17.41 -4.04 -35.33
C TYR A 74 -17.35 -3.05 -34.18
N VAL A 75 -16.50 -3.30 -33.19
CA VAL A 75 -16.17 -2.28 -32.22
C VAL A 75 -15.16 -1.38 -32.92
N LYS A 76 -15.41 -0.07 -33.07
CA LYS A 76 -14.38 0.90 -33.49
C LYS A 76 -14.00 1.80 -32.31
N PRO A 77 -12.69 2.00 -32.03
CA PRO A 77 -12.30 2.89 -30.95
C PRO A 77 -12.73 4.32 -31.30
N PHE A 78 -13.11 5.10 -30.28
CA PHE A 78 -13.53 6.50 -30.46
C PHE A 78 -12.48 7.34 -31.22
N LEU A 79 -11.21 7.01 -31.01
CA LEU A 79 -10.07 7.65 -31.65
C LEU A 79 -9.55 6.81 -32.82
N SER A 80 -9.03 7.46 -33.87
CA SER A 80 -8.43 6.78 -35.04
C SER A 80 -7.51 5.64 -34.61
N PHE A 81 -7.69 4.47 -35.22
CA PHE A 81 -6.99 3.23 -34.86
C PHE A 81 -5.46 3.39 -34.80
N LYS A 82 -4.89 4.27 -35.63
CA LYS A 82 -3.46 4.57 -35.64
C LYS A 82 -3.00 5.25 -34.35
N ILE A 83 -3.78 6.18 -33.81
CA ILE A 83 -3.42 6.92 -32.59
C ILE A 83 -3.62 6.03 -31.37
N THR A 84 -4.75 5.33 -31.30
CA THR A 84 -5.07 4.39 -30.20
C THR A 84 -3.99 3.33 -30.03
N ARG A 85 -3.48 2.76 -31.12
CA ARG A 85 -2.42 1.74 -31.06
C ARG A 85 -1.15 2.23 -30.37
N TRP A 86 -0.61 3.37 -30.81
CA TRP A 86 0.63 3.92 -30.26
C TRP A 86 0.45 4.40 -28.82
N LEU A 87 -0.71 4.99 -28.50
CA LEU A 87 -1.01 5.43 -27.15
C LEU A 87 -1.14 4.24 -26.18
N PHE A 88 -1.92 3.21 -26.53
CA PHE A 88 -2.06 2.02 -25.68
C PHE A 88 -0.73 1.31 -25.50
N SER A 89 0.03 1.09 -26.58
CA SER A 89 1.35 0.48 -26.51
C SER A 89 2.31 1.29 -25.65
N GLY A 90 2.31 2.63 -25.79
CA GLY A 90 3.16 3.52 -25.01
C GLY A 90 2.84 3.51 -23.52
N CYS A 91 1.55 3.58 -23.16
CA CYS A 91 1.10 3.50 -21.77
C CYS A 91 1.45 2.16 -21.11
N ILE A 92 1.28 1.04 -21.84
CA ILE A 92 1.60 -0.29 -21.31
C ILE A 92 3.11 -0.46 -21.12
N LEU A 93 3.92 -0.04 -22.11
CA LEU A 93 5.38 -0.05 -21.99
C LEU A 93 5.85 0.79 -20.80
N PHE A 94 5.29 1.99 -20.65
CA PHE A 94 5.59 2.87 -19.53
C PHE A 94 5.18 2.25 -18.18
N SER A 95 4.02 1.58 -18.11
CA SER A 95 3.60 0.81 -16.93
C SER A 95 4.59 -0.29 -16.56
N ILE A 96 5.09 -1.03 -17.56
CA ILE A 96 6.10 -2.09 -17.37
C ILE A 96 7.41 -1.50 -16.83
N VAL A 97 7.88 -0.40 -17.41
CA VAL A 97 9.12 0.27 -16.96
C VAL A 97 8.97 0.74 -15.51
N LEU A 98 7.85 1.36 -15.15
CA LEU A 98 7.58 1.77 -13.76
C LEU A 98 7.52 0.58 -12.81
N LEU A 99 6.87 -0.52 -13.22
CA LEU A 99 6.80 -1.74 -12.42
C LEU A 99 8.19 -2.36 -12.19
N ILE A 100 9.03 -2.43 -13.22
CA ILE A 100 10.41 -2.92 -13.10
C ILE A 100 11.22 -2.02 -12.18
N TRP A 101 11.09 -0.70 -12.33
CA TRP A 101 11.77 0.27 -11.46
C TRP A 101 11.37 0.10 -9.98
N GLU A 102 10.07 -0.02 -9.70
CA GLU A 102 9.56 -0.29 -8.35
C GLU A 102 10.06 -1.62 -7.80
N LEU A 103 10.11 -2.67 -8.64
CA LEU A 103 10.59 -3.99 -8.25
C LEU A 103 12.07 -3.98 -7.92
N ILE A 104 12.92 -3.34 -8.73
CA ILE A 104 14.36 -3.21 -8.47
C ILE A 104 14.60 -2.48 -7.13
N ASN A 105 13.89 -1.38 -6.90
CA ASN A 105 13.98 -0.63 -5.65
C ASN A 105 13.48 -1.44 -4.45
N GLY A 106 12.38 -2.19 -4.62
CA GLY A 106 11.85 -3.11 -3.62
C GLY A 106 12.88 -4.19 -3.25
N ILE A 107 13.46 -4.87 -4.24
CA ILE A 107 14.48 -5.91 -4.03
C ILE A 107 15.73 -5.35 -3.34
N LYS A 108 16.15 -4.13 -3.70
CA LYS A 108 17.28 -3.47 -3.03
C LYS A 108 17.00 -3.26 -1.54
N ILE A 109 15.78 -2.86 -1.19
CA ILE A 109 15.38 -2.68 0.21
C ILE A 109 15.27 -4.03 0.95
N LEU A 110 14.80 -5.10 0.29
CA LEU A 110 14.77 -6.45 0.87
C LEU A 110 16.17 -6.89 1.35
N LYS A 111 17.23 -6.54 0.58
CA LYS A 111 18.61 -6.86 0.98
C LYS A 111 19.08 -6.12 2.22
N THR A 112 18.48 -4.97 2.56
CA THR A 112 18.87 -4.21 3.76
C THR A 112 18.37 -4.83 5.06
N GLN A 113 17.33 -5.68 4.99
CA GLN A 113 16.61 -6.27 6.12
C GLN A 113 16.12 -5.26 7.17
N ASN A 114 16.12 -3.97 6.86
CA ASN A 114 15.67 -2.92 7.77
C ASN A 114 14.14 -2.82 7.77
N ILE A 115 13.55 -2.84 8.96
CA ILE A 115 12.09 -2.93 9.16
C ILE A 115 11.39 -1.65 8.68
N SER A 116 11.96 -0.49 8.98
CA SER A 116 11.39 0.82 8.64
C SER A 116 11.33 1.00 7.13
N PHE A 117 12.45 0.74 6.43
CA PHE A 117 12.52 0.84 4.98
C PHE A 117 11.60 -0.18 4.29
N ALA A 118 11.58 -1.41 4.78
CA ALA A 118 10.71 -2.46 4.27
C ALA A 118 9.22 -2.09 4.38
N TYR A 119 8.82 -1.43 5.47
CA TYR A 119 7.44 -0.98 5.66
C TYR A 119 7.04 0.18 4.75
N ILE A 120 7.94 1.16 4.54
CA ILE A 120 7.68 2.37 3.73
C ILE A 120 7.62 2.06 2.23
N ASN A 121 8.33 1.03 1.77
CA ASN A 121 8.29 0.62 0.37
C ASN A 121 7.19 -0.43 0.14
N THR A 122 6.15 -0.06 -0.62
CA THR A 122 5.00 -0.93 -0.91
C THR A 122 5.40 -2.26 -1.56
N CYS A 123 6.36 -2.25 -2.49
CA CYS A 123 6.82 -3.47 -3.16
C CYS A 123 7.55 -4.40 -2.17
N SER A 124 8.52 -3.87 -1.42
CA SER A 124 9.24 -4.63 -0.39
C SER A 124 8.30 -5.19 0.68
N LYS A 125 7.35 -4.38 1.16
CA LYS A 125 6.33 -4.78 2.14
C LYS A 125 5.52 -5.96 1.64
N THR A 126 5.01 -5.90 0.41
CA THR A 126 4.21 -6.97 -0.19
C THR A 126 5.01 -8.26 -0.31
N ILE A 127 6.26 -8.20 -0.80
CA ILE A 127 7.12 -9.38 -0.95
C ILE A 127 7.42 -10.03 0.41
N TYR A 128 7.75 -9.25 1.43
CA TYR A 128 7.98 -9.77 2.78
C TYR A 128 6.72 -10.43 3.37
N CYS A 129 5.57 -9.78 3.24
CA CYS A 129 4.30 -10.33 3.73
C CYS A 129 3.91 -11.63 3.02
N LEU A 130 4.13 -11.73 1.71
CA LEU A 130 3.85 -12.96 0.95
C LEU A 130 4.76 -14.11 1.36
N THR A 131 6.02 -13.81 1.69
CA THR A 131 7.02 -14.81 2.06
C THR A 131 6.86 -15.28 3.51
N ASN A 132 6.51 -14.38 4.43
CA ASN A 132 6.46 -14.70 5.85
C ASN A 132 5.28 -14.01 6.57
N TYR A 133 4.34 -14.82 7.06
CA TYR A 133 3.18 -14.35 7.81
C TYR A 133 3.54 -13.63 9.12
N SER A 134 4.62 -14.03 9.80
CA SER A 134 5.06 -13.35 11.03
C SER A 134 5.48 -11.90 10.76
N ILE A 135 6.08 -11.63 9.59
CA ILE A 135 6.43 -10.26 9.17
C ILE A 135 5.16 -9.45 8.92
N TYR A 136 4.14 -10.06 8.31
CA TYR A 136 2.84 -9.40 8.19
C TYR A 136 2.25 -9.03 9.57
N CYS A 137 2.31 -9.94 10.56
CA CYS A 137 1.84 -9.64 11.91
C CYS A 137 2.60 -8.47 12.56
N ILE A 138 3.91 -8.36 12.31
CA ILE A 138 4.72 -7.23 12.78
C ILE A 138 4.25 -5.94 12.13
N PHE A 139 4.10 -5.92 10.81
CA PHE A 139 3.62 -4.73 10.09
C PHE A 139 2.20 -4.33 10.47
N ASP A 140 1.32 -5.30 10.74
CA ASP A 140 -0.03 -5.05 11.24
C ASP A 140 -0.02 -4.34 12.60
N LYS A 141 0.94 -4.70 13.48
CA LYS A 141 1.13 -4.08 14.79
C LYS A 141 1.82 -2.74 14.73
N ILE A 142 2.78 -2.54 13.81
CA ILE A 142 3.47 -1.25 13.58
C ILE A 142 2.50 -0.22 12.96
N THR A 143 1.49 -0.69 12.23
CA THR A 143 0.49 0.19 11.62
C THR A 143 -0.23 0.98 12.72
N PRO A 144 -0.25 2.32 12.65
CA PRO A 144 -0.84 3.15 13.70
C PRO A 144 -2.33 2.88 13.87
N SER A 145 -2.83 3.04 15.10
CA SER A 145 -4.26 2.94 15.42
C SER A 145 -4.98 4.28 15.38
N GLY A 146 -4.28 5.37 15.69
CA GLY A 146 -4.85 6.72 15.78
C GLY A 146 -5.44 7.19 14.46
N VAL A 147 -6.59 7.87 14.51
CA VAL A 147 -7.32 8.31 13.30
C VAL A 147 -6.46 9.22 12.44
N PHE A 148 -5.78 10.19 13.06
CA PHE A 148 -4.91 11.14 12.36
C PHE A 148 -3.69 10.44 11.73
N GLN A 149 -2.99 9.60 12.48
CA GLN A 149 -1.86 8.82 11.98
C GLN A 149 -2.28 7.89 10.83
N ARG A 150 -3.41 7.18 10.96
CA ARG A 150 -3.94 6.32 9.91
C ARG A 150 -4.27 7.09 8.65
N LEU A 151 -4.85 8.29 8.79
CA LEU A 151 -5.15 9.14 7.65
C LEU A 151 -3.87 9.66 6.98
N ALA A 152 -2.86 10.07 7.76
CA ALA A 152 -1.55 10.49 7.25
C ALA A 152 -0.84 9.36 6.49
N PHE A 153 -0.86 8.14 7.02
CA PHE A 153 -0.30 6.96 6.34
C PHE A 153 -1.07 6.64 5.06
N PHE A 154 -2.40 6.67 5.11
CA PHE A 154 -3.24 6.46 3.94
C PHE A 154 -2.88 7.46 2.82
N ILE A 155 -2.83 8.75 3.13
CA ILE A 155 -2.46 9.80 2.17
C ILE A 155 -1.05 9.55 1.62
N TYR A 156 -0.08 9.25 2.48
CA TYR A 156 1.31 9.03 2.06
C TYR A 156 1.42 7.87 1.06
N PHE A 157 0.85 6.70 1.38
CA PHE A 157 0.89 5.54 0.50
C PHE A 157 0.06 5.74 -0.77
N GLU A 158 -1.06 6.48 -0.68
CA GLU A 158 -1.89 6.79 -1.84
C GLU A 158 -1.17 7.71 -2.83
N LEU A 159 -0.60 8.82 -2.34
CA LEU A 159 0.14 9.77 -3.16
C LEU A 159 1.40 9.15 -3.75
N LYS A 160 2.04 8.20 -3.04
CA LYS A 160 3.19 7.46 -3.56
C LYS A 160 2.79 6.51 -4.70
N SER A 161 1.64 5.85 -4.58
CA SER A 161 1.16 4.87 -5.57
C SER A 161 0.44 5.51 -6.76
N SER A 162 0.06 6.78 -6.67
CA SER A 162 -0.75 7.47 -7.69
C SER A 162 0.01 7.77 -8.98
N PHE A 163 1.33 7.84 -8.96
CA PHE A 163 2.12 8.16 -10.15
C PHE A 163 1.87 7.15 -11.28
N ARG A 164 1.88 5.86 -10.95
CA ARG A 164 1.56 4.79 -11.90
C ARG A 164 0.10 4.88 -12.36
N LEU A 165 -0.83 5.05 -11.43
CA LEU A 165 -2.26 5.20 -11.73
C LEU A 165 -2.52 6.35 -12.72
N LEU A 166 -1.90 7.51 -12.52
CA LEU A 166 -2.13 8.71 -13.32
C LEU A 166 -1.49 8.65 -14.69
N PHE A 167 -0.23 8.22 -14.78
CA PHE A 167 0.53 8.34 -16.04
C PHE A 167 0.48 7.06 -16.88
N ALA A 168 0.37 5.90 -16.27
CA ALA A 168 0.27 4.63 -16.99
C ALA A 168 -1.19 4.24 -17.25
N ASP A 169 -2.04 4.25 -16.23
CA ASP A 169 -3.39 3.69 -16.36
C ASP A 169 -4.43 4.69 -16.89
N SER A 170 -4.42 5.94 -16.42
CA SER A 170 -5.46 6.91 -16.79
C SER A 170 -5.62 7.17 -18.30
N PRO A 171 -4.57 7.39 -19.11
CA PRO A 171 -4.77 7.70 -20.53
C PRO A 171 -5.50 6.57 -21.28
N ARG A 172 -5.15 5.32 -20.95
CA ARG A 172 -5.78 4.12 -21.49
C ARG A 172 -7.22 3.96 -21.02
N GLN A 173 -7.46 4.16 -19.72
CA GLN A 173 -8.79 3.98 -19.14
C GLN A 173 -9.77 5.07 -19.57
N VAL A 174 -9.30 6.31 -19.78
CA VAL A 174 -10.11 7.37 -20.37
C VAL A 174 -10.57 7.00 -21.79
N ILE A 175 -9.70 6.43 -22.62
CA ILE A 175 -10.08 6.00 -23.98
C ILE A 175 -11.05 4.82 -23.93
N ASN A 176 -10.79 3.84 -23.06
CA ASN A 176 -11.73 2.74 -22.82
C ASN A 176 -13.11 3.29 -22.39
N GLY A 177 -13.14 4.25 -21.46
CA GLY A 177 -14.36 4.91 -20.99
C GLY A 177 -15.09 5.68 -22.09
N LEU A 178 -14.38 6.46 -22.90
CA LEU A 178 -14.96 7.17 -24.05
C LEU A 178 -15.51 6.20 -25.10
N THR A 179 -14.84 5.07 -25.29
CA THR A 179 -15.29 4.01 -26.21
C THR A 179 -16.54 3.31 -25.67
N LEU A 180 -16.60 3.01 -24.36
CA LEU A 180 -17.82 2.52 -23.70
C LEU A 180 -18.96 3.54 -23.83
N TRP A 181 -18.67 4.82 -23.60
CA TRP A 181 -19.65 5.89 -23.73
C TRP A 181 -20.21 5.96 -25.16
N SER A 182 -19.36 5.89 -26.19
CA SER A 182 -19.84 5.92 -27.58
C SER A 182 -20.71 4.71 -27.94
N ILE A 183 -20.36 3.52 -27.47
CA ILE A 183 -21.09 2.28 -27.79
C ILE A 183 -22.39 2.17 -27.01
N LEU A 184 -22.38 2.53 -25.72
CA LEU A 184 -23.52 2.32 -24.83
C LEU A 184 -24.49 3.49 -24.83
N LEU A 185 -24.00 4.73 -24.97
CA LEU A 185 -24.77 5.97 -24.75
C LEU A 185 -24.94 6.84 -25.99
N ALA A 186 -24.00 6.82 -26.95
CA ALA A 186 -24.08 7.68 -28.14
C ALA A 186 -24.96 7.15 -29.29
N ASP A 187 -25.63 6.01 -29.10
CA ASP A 187 -26.62 5.49 -30.05
C ASP A 187 -27.99 6.21 -29.88
N SER A 188 -27.92 7.52 -30.11
CA SER A 188 -28.95 8.28 -30.79
C SER A 188 -28.44 8.99 -32.05
N ASN A 189 -27.12 9.07 -32.33
CA ASN A 189 -26.64 9.92 -33.45
C ASN A 189 -25.31 9.54 -34.15
N TRP A 190 -24.59 8.46 -33.81
CA TRP A 190 -23.28 8.21 -34.47
C TRP A 190 -23.18 6.98 -35.38
N SER A 191 -24.13 6.05 -35.32
CA SER A 191 -24.22 4.93 -36.27
C SER A 191 -25.17 5.23 -37.44
N SER A 192 -26.03 6.25 -37.33
CA SER A 192 -27.03 6.63 -38.32
C SER A 192 -26.53 7.71 -39.28
N GLN A 193 -25.68 7.30 -40.21
CA GLN A 193 -25.87 7.72 -41.60
C GLN A 193 -27.17 7.08 -42.10
N ALA A 194 -28.33 7.61 -41.68
CA ALA A 194 -29.65 7.45 -42.31
C ALA A 194 -30.72 8.05 -41.40
N ASN A 195 -31.33 9.15 -41.86
CA ASN A 195 -32.68 9.64 -41.58
C ASN A 195 -33.42 9.04 -40.37
N GLY A 196 -33.61 9.85 -39.33
CA GLY A 196 -34.63 9.56 -38.35
C GLY A 196 -34.44 10.32 -37.05
N THR A 197 -35.14 11.45 -36.92
CA THR A 197 -35.35 12.14 -35.65
C THR A 197 -35.86 11.17 -34.60
N SER A 198 -35.16 11.00 -33.47
CA SER A 198 -35.75 10.37 -32.28
C SER A 198 -35.17 10.93 -30.99
N SER A 199 -36.10 11.22 -30.09
CA SER A 199 -35.98 12.03 -28.90
C SER A 199 -35.18 11.37 -27.77
N LEU A 200 -34.54 12.23 -26.97
CA LEU A 200 -33.82 11.93 -25.72
C LEU A 200 -34.73 11.48 -24.56
N ASN A 201 -35.80 10.71 -24.83
CA ASN A 201 -36.85 10.40 -23.84
C ASN A 201 -36.90 8.92 -23.42
N GLY A 202 -35.74 8.29 -23.18
CA GLY A 202 -35.65 6.88 -22.76
C GLY A 202 -34.62 6.61 -21.66
N LEU A 203 -34.39 7.57 -20.76
CA LEU A 203 -33.46 7.45 -19.63
C LEU A 203 -34.09 6.74 -18.42
N ASP A 204 -34.51 5.49 -18.58
CA ASP A 204 -34.48 4.52 -17.47
C ASP A 204 -33.05 3.95 -17.40
N SER A 205 -32.13 4.83 -17.01
CA SER A 205 -30.73 4.90 -17.46
C SER A 205 -29.90 3.62 -17.22
N ILE A 206 -30.21 2.82 -16.19
CA ILE A 206 -29.46 1.58 -15.91
C ILE A 206 -30.04 0.38 -16.66
N HIS A 207 -31.36 0.30 -16.78
CA HIS A 207 -32.03 -0.84 -17.42
C HIS A 207 -31.83 -0.83 -18.95
N GLY A 208 -31.76 0.37 -19.54
CA GLY A 208 -31.41 0.55 -20.96
C GLY A 208 -29.97 0.13 -21.29
N ILE A 209 -29.00 0.44 -20.41
CA ILE A 209 -27.59 0.04 -20.59
C ILE A 209 -27.45 -1.49 -20.49
N ILE A 210 -28.10 -2.11 -19.50
CA ILE A 210 -28.07 -3.58 -19.31
C ILE A 210 -28.72 -4.30 -20.50
N LYS A 211 -29.84 -3.78 -21.02
CA LYS A 211 -30.52 -4.36 -22.20
C LYS A 211 -29.63 -4.30 -23.45
N ARG A 212 -28.93 -3.18 -23.68
CA ARG A 212 -27.97 -3.03 -24.77
C ARG A 212 -26.77 -3.96 -24.63
N PHE A 213 -26.24 -4.10 -23.42
CA PHE A 213 -25.17 -5.05 -23.12
C PHE A 213 -25.61 -6.50 -23.42
N LYS A 214 -26.84 -6.86 -23.05
CA LYS A 214 -27.42 -8.18 -23.33
C LYS A 214 -27.62 -8.42 -24.83
N THR A 215 -28.09 -7.42 -25.58
CA THR A 215 -28.24 -7.52 -27.04
C THR A 215 -26.90 -7.69 -27.77
N ILE A 216 -25.85 -7.01 -27.32
CA ILE A 216 -24.49 -7.20 -27.87
C ILE A 216 -23.95 -8.60 -27.54
N ALA A 217 -24.24 -9.11 -26.33
CA ALA A 217 -23.86 -10.46 -25.90
C ALA A 217 -24.55 -11.59 -26.67
N GLU A 218 -25.79 -11.38 -27.10
CA GLU A 218 -26.55 -12.37 -27.88
C GLU A 218 -26.09 -12.43 -29.35
N ASN A 219 -25.59 -11.31 -29.90
CA ASN A 219 -25.15 -11.24 -31.30
C ASN A 219 -23.73 -11.74 -31.52
N ASN A 220 -22.78 -11.42 -30.64
CA ASN A 220 -21.37 -11.83 -30.75
C ASN A 220 -20.75 -12.05 -29.36
N SER A 221 -20.61 -13.30 -28.94
CA SER A 221 -20.09 -13.66 -27.62
C SER A 221 -18.65 -13.18 -27.38
N GLU A 222 -17.79 -13.20 -28.41
CA GLU A 222 -16.40 -12.74 -28.31
C GLU A 222 -16.30 -11.23 -28.03
N GLU A 223 -17.16 -10.43 -28.68
CA GLU A 223 -17.17 -8.97 -28.56
C GLU A 223 -17.69 -8.53 -27.20
N ALA A 224 -18.73 -9.20 -26.71
CA ALA A 224 -19.30 -8.91 -25.40
C ALA A 224 -18.33 -9.23 -24.25
N ILE A 225 -17.49 -10.27 -24.39
CA ILE A 225 -16.44 -10.56 -23.41
C ILE A 225 -15.44 -9.40 -23.33
N ILE A 226 -14.98 -8.88 -24.48
CA ILE A 226 -14.03 -7.76 -24.51
C ILE A 226 -14.66 -6.49 -23.92
N LEU A 227 -15.91 -6.20 -24.28
CA LEU A 227 -16.65 -5.06 -23.74
C LEU A 227 -16.88 -5.19 -22.22
N ALA A 228 -17.16 -6.39 -21.73
CA ALA A 228 -17.29 -6.70 -20.31
C ALA A 228 -15.97 -6.43 -19.57
N CYS A 229 -14.86 -6.98 -20.08
CA CYS A 229 -13.53 -6.79 -19.51
C CYS A 229 -13.14 -5.31 -19.49
N MET A 230 -13.41 -4.57 -20.57
CA MET A 230 -13.16 -3.14 -20.66
C MET A 230 -13.96 -2.37 -19.60
N THR A 231 -15.25 -2.69 -19.45
CA THR A 231 -16.15 -2.08 -18.44
C THR A 231 -15.67 -2.33 -17.01
N VAL A 232 -15.36 -3.58 -16.68
CA VAL A 232 -14.85 -3.94 -15.35
C VAL A 232 -13.53 -3.23 -15.05
N SER A 233 -12.60 -3.20 -16.03
CA SER A 233 -11.31 -2.52 -15.85
C SER A 233 -11.46 -1.01 -15.64
N PHE A 234 -12.36 -0.36 -16.39
CA PHE A 234 -12.68 1.06 -16.24
C PHE A 234 -13.30 1.35 -14.88
N PHE A 235 -14.22 0.51 -14.42
CA PHE A 235 -14.84 0.65 -13.10
C PHE A 235 -13.84 0.52 -11.96
N ILE A 236 -12.93 -0.47 -12.03
CA ILE A 236 -11.86 -0.63 -11.04
C ILE A 236 -10.94 0.61 -11.03
N TRP A 237 -10.54 1.09 -12.20
CA TRP A 237 -9.74 2.32 -12.32
C TRP A 237 -10.49 3.53 -11.74
N PHE A 238 -11.79 3.65 -12.00
CA PHE A 238 -12.62 4.72 -11.44
C PHE A 238 -12.66 4.69 -9.90
N LEU A 239 -12.77 3.51 -9.29
CA LEU A 239 -12.67 3.40 -7.82
C LEU A 239 -11.31 3.88 -7.30
N PHE A 240 -10.22 3.55 -8.01
CA PHE A 240 -8.88 4.02 -7.64
C PHE A 240 -8.71 5.53 -7.82
N ILE A 241 -9.24 6.13 -8.90
CA ILE A 241 -9.13 7.57 -9.11
C ILE A 241 -9.94 8.36 -8.07
N VAL A 242 -11.14 7.88 -7.70
CA VAL A 242 -11.95 8.47 -6.63
C VAL A 242 -11.22 8.41 -5.30
N LYS A 243 -10.60 7.26 -4.98
CA LYS A 243 -9.77 7.10 -3.77
C LYS A 243 -8.58 8.07 -3.77
N PHE A 244 -7.94 8.27 -4.92
CA PHE A 244 -6.85 9.23 -5.08
C PHE A 244 -7.30 10.68 -4.84
N PHE A 245 -8.43 11.10 -5.42
CA PHE A 245 -8.98 12.45 -5.17
C PHE A 245 -9.36 12.66 -3.71
N PHE A 246 -9.94 11.66 -3.06
CA PHE A 246 -10.20 11.68 -1.62
C PHE A 246 -8.90 11.87 -0.81
N ALA A 247 -7.82 11.19 -1.18
CA ALA A 247 -6.53 11.37 -0.54
C ALA A 247 -5.94 12.77 -0.74
N ILE A 248 -6.09 13.39 -1.92
CA ILE A 248 -5.69 14.79 -2.15
C ILE A 248 -6.47 15.73 -1.23
N PHE A 249 -7.78 15.55 -1.14
CA PHE A 249 -8.64 16.38 -0.28
C PHE A 249 -8.21 16.27 1.19
N CYS A 250 -8.01 15.05 1.69
CA CYS A 250 -7.52 14.83 3.04
C CYS A 250 -6.08 15.32 3.25
N CYS A 251 -5.22 15.26 2.22
CA CYS A 251 -3.85 15.77 2.26
C CYS A 251 -3.82 17.26 2.60
N PHE A 252 -4.74 18.05 2.04
CA PHE A 252 -4.82 19.48 2.33
C PHE A 252 -5.11 19.75 3.81
N ILE A 253 -6.07 19.03 4.39
CA ILE A 253 -6.45 19.14 5.81
C ILE A 253 -5.31 18.71 6.73
N ILE A 254 -4.70 17.55 6.44
CA ILE A 254 -3.63 16.97 7.25
C ILE A 254 -2.38 17.84 7.17
N TYR A 255 -1.99 18.33 5.99
CA TYR A 255 -0.83 19.20 5.84
C TYR A 255 -0.96 20.51 6.62
N TYR A 256 -2.14 21.14 6.61
CA TYR A 256 -2.43 22.31 7.43
C TYR A 256 -2.18 22.02 8.93
N LYS A 257 -2.68 20.87 9.41
CA LYS A 257 -2.49 20.45 10.81
C LYS A 257 -1.03 20.11 11.14
N LEU A 258 -0.29 19.45 10.25
CA LEU A 258 1.14 19.13 10.46
C LEU A 258 2.00 20.39 10.65
N LEU A 259 1.82 21.38 9.77
CA LEU A 259 2.59 22.62 9.82
C LEU A 259 2.29 23.44 11.07
N HIS A 260 1.01 23.59 11.41
CA HIS A 260 0.59 24.48 12.47
C HIS A 260 0.76 23.88 13.88
N GLU A 261 0.50 22.59 14.06
CA GLU A 261 0.54 21.96 15.39
C GLU A 261 1.83 21.21 15.69
N PHE A 262 2.44 20.57 14.69
CA PHE A 262 3.52 19.60 14.92
C PHE A 262 4.89 20.03 14.35
N LYS A 263 4.97 21.16 13.64
CA LYS A 263 6.20 21.73 13.04
C LYS A 263 6.98 20.77 12.11
N PHE A 264 6.36 19.70 11.62
CA PHE A 264 6.98 18.78 10.67
C PHE A 264 7.04 19.40 9.27
N SER A 265 8.15 19.20 8.56
CA SER A 265 8.36 19.81 7.24
C SER A 265 7.70 19.00 6.11
N SER A 266 7.46 17.70 6.31
CA SER A 266 6.85 16.85 5.28
C SER A 266 6.00 15.72 5.85
N LEU A 267 5.04 15.25 5.05
CA LEU A 267 4.24 14.07 5.37
C LEU A 267 5.11 12.79 5.45
N LYS A 268 6.14 12.71 4.59
CA LYS A 268 7.10 11.60 4.58
C LYS A 268 7.83 11.51 5.92
N GLU A 269 8.30 12.64 6.43
CA GLU A 269 9.01 12.74 7.72
C GLU A 269 8.12 12.26 8.88
N TYR A 270 6.89 12.77 8.96
CA TYR A 270 5.94 12.33 9.98
C TYR A 270 5.70 10.82 9.98
N VAL A 271 5.48 10.23 8.80
CA VAL A 271 5.28 8.78 8.66
C VAL A 271 6.52 7.99 9.08
N CYS A 272 7.72 8.44 8.71
CA CYS A 272 8.98 7.78 9.07
C CYS A 272 9.23 7.79 10.59
N ILE A 273 9.00 8.93 11.25
CA ILE A 273 9.16 9.06 12.70
C ILE A 273 8.13 8.21 13.43
N THR A 274 6.87 8.23 12.97
CA THR A 274 5.81 7.40 13.54
C THR A 274 6.17 5.91 13.45
N ILE A 275 6.65 5.44 12.29
CA ILE A 275 7.08 4.05 12.12
C ILE A 275 8.24 3.72 13.05
N SER A 276 9.25 4.60 13.11
CA SER A 276 10.43 4.41 13.95
C SER A 276 10.03 4.27 15.42
N TYR A 277 9.17 5.17 15.91
CA TYR A 277 8.60 5.13 17.26
C TYR A 277 7.83 3.84 17.51
N ASN A 278 6.95 3.46 16.59
CA ASN A 278 6.14 2.25 16.73
C ASN A 278 7.02 0.99 16.76
N ILE A 279 8.10 0.94 15.97
CA ILE A 279 9.07 -0.16 16.00
C ILE A 279 9.79 -0.20 17.36
N ASP A 280 10.24 0.95 17.87
CA ASP A 280 10.93 1.02 19.16
C ASP A 280 10.04 0.59 20.31
N TYR A 281 8.85 1.18 20.39
CA TYR A 281 7.81 0.83 21.36
C TYR A 281 7.47 -0.68 21.32
N LEU A 282 7.27 -1.24 20.12
CA LEU A 282 6.97 -2.66 19.98
C LEU A 282 8.17 -3.55 20.30
N THR A 283 9.40 -3.14 20.00
CA THR A 283 10.57 -3.93 20.35
C THR A 283 10.72 -4.01 21.87
N GLU A 284 10.64 -2.86 22.55
CA GLU A 284 10.78 -2.75 24.00
C GLU A 284 9.69 -3.53 24.73
N LYS A 285 8.45 -3.38 24.30
CA LYS A 285 7.30 -4.14 24.84
C LYS A 285 7.49 -5.66 24.76
N TYR A 286 8.06 -6.17 23.66
CA TYR A 286 8.26 -7.62 23.50
C TYR A 286 9.51 -8.12 24.21
N LYS A 287 10.56 -7.30 24.34
CA LYS A 287 11.70 -7.59 25.21
C LYS A 287 11.23 -7.74 26.66
N PHE A 288 10.41 -6.81 27.13
CA PHE A 288 9.79 -6.88 28.44
C PHE A 288 8.94 -8.15 28.58
N LYS A 289 8.05 -8.42 27.61
CA LYS A 289 7.25 -9.66 27.62
C LYS A 289 8.11 -10.93 27.72
N LYS A 290 9.20 -11.02 26.97
CA LYS A 290 10.13 -12.16 27.00
C LYS A 290 10.80 -12.31 28.37
N PHE A 291 11.29 -11.20 28.94
CA PHE A 291 11.92 -11.20 30.26
C PHE A 291 10.98 -11.76 31.34
N TYR A 292 9.71 -11.34 31.36
CA TYR A 292 8.76 -11.85 32.35
C TYR A 292 8.40 -13.32 32.14
N MET A 293 8.31 -13.79 30.89
CA MET A 293 8.11 -15.21 30.61
C MET A 293 9.26 -16.05 31.16
N GLU A 294 10.50 -15.60 30.97
CA GLU A 294 11.71 -16.29 31.45
C GLU A 294 11.78 -16.31 32.99
N VAL A 295 11.47 -15.19 33.64
CA VAL A 295 11.39 -15.13 35.11
C VAL A 295 10.31 -16.08 35.64
N ASN A 296 9.16 -16.15 34.99
CA ASN A 296 8.07 -17.04 35.41
C ASN A 296 8.41 -18.52 35.20
N THR A 297 9.07 -18.88 34.10
CA THR A 297 9.53 -20.26 33.88
C THR A 297 10.55 -20.68 34.93
N LEU A 298 11.50 -19.79 35.27
CA LEU A 298 12.50 -20.06 36.31
C LEU A 298 11.87 -20.18 37.70
N ALA A 299 10.85 -19.38 38.01
CA ALA A 299 10.10 -19.49 39.26
C ALA A 299 9.36 -20.84 39.35
N ASN A 300 8.71 -21.27 38.27
CA ASN A 300 8.02 -22.55 38.20
C ASN A 300 8.97 -23.75 38.26
N GLU A 301 10.12 -23.70 37.59
CA GLU A 301 11.15 -24.75 37.66
C GLU A 301 11.74 -24.87 39.07
N LYS A 302 11.96 -23.75 39.77
CA LYS A 302 12.43 -23.77 41.15
C LYS A 302 11.38 -24.34 42.12
N TYR A 303 10.09 -24.09 41.85
CA TYR A 303 8.99 -24.70 42.60
C TYR A 303 8.87 -26.21 42.36
N HIS A 304 9.00 -26.66 41.11
CA HIS A 304 8.94 -28.09 40.77
C HIS A 304 10.20 -28.88 41.16
N GLY A 305 11.38 -28.26 41.16
CA GLY A 305 12.64 -28.90 41.56
C GLY A 305 12.81 -29.08 43.07
N ASN A 306 11.99 -28.41 43.89
CA ASN A 306 12.00 -28.56 45.35
C ASN A 306 10.93 -29.55 45.85
N PHE A 307 10.25 -30.29 44.97
CA PHE A 307 9.20 -31.26 45.31
C PHE A 307 9.61 -32.73 45.10
N GLU A 308 10.91 -33.03 45.18
CA GLU A 308 11.39 -34.42 45.35
C GLU A 308 11.77 -34.80 46.79
N ASP A 309 11.80 -33.87 47.74
CA ASP A 309 12.00 -34.21 49.16
C ASP A 309 11.06 -33.42 50.09
N ASP A 310 10.27 -34.20 50.82
CA ASP A 310 9.41 -33.91 51.97
C ASP A 310 8.12 -33.10 51.81
N TYR A 311 7.03 -33.76 52.23
CA TYR A 311 5.73 -33.17 52.52
C TYR A 311 5.83 -32.30 53.77
N GLU A 312 5.57 -31.00 53.65
CA GLU A 312 4.94 -30.24 54.73
C GLU A 312 4.02 -29.15 54.17
N GLU A 313 2.80 -29.17 54.70
CA GLU A 313 1.70 -28.24 54.47
C GLU A 313 2.05 -26.90 55.13
N THR A 314 2.33 -25.84 54.36
CA THR A 314 2.14 -24.44 54.79
C THR A 314 2.34 -23.45 53.63
N ASP A 315 1.55 -22.37 53.69
CA ASP A 315 1.61 -21.09 52.96
C ASP A 315 1.04 -20.98 51.53
N GLU A 316 -0.26 -20.64 51.50
CA GLU A 316 -1.03 -20.00 50.42
C GLU A 316 -0.50 -18.62 49.93
N SER A 317 0.75 -18.22 50.21
CA SER A 317 1.16 -16.81 50.04
C SER A 317 2.03 -16.47 48.81
N PHE A 318 2.36 -17.40 47.91
CA PHE A 318 3.25 -17.08 46.77
C PHE A 318 2.82 -17.60 45.39
N MET A 319 1.56 -17.96 45.23
CA MET A 319 0.98 -18.17 43.91
C MET A 319 0.64 -16.80 43.32
N TYR A 320 1.64 -16.10 42.75
CA TYR A 320 1.40 -14.89 41.96
C TYR A 320 0.28 -15.20 40.95
N ASP A 321 -0.76 -14.36 40.96
CA ASP A 321 -1.99 -14.52 40.19
C ASP A 321 -1.70 -14.59 38.68
N THR A 322 -1.36 -15.79 38.23
CA THR A 322 -0.94 -16.08 36.85
C THR A 322 -2.13 -15.91 35.92
N SER A 323 -3.35 -16.08 36.44
CA SER A 323 -4.60 -15.93 35.69
C SER A 323 -4.91 -14.48 35.35
N HIS A 324 -4.77 -13.57 36.33
CA HIS A 324 -4.93 -12.14 36.09
C HIS A 324 -3.83 -11.59 35.18
N PHE A 325 -2.62 -12.17 35.24
CA PHE A 325 -1.49 -11.78 34.41
C PHE A 325 -1.61 -12.27 32.97
N ASP A 326 -2.07 -13.49 32.72
CA ASP A 326 -2.35 -13.98 31.37
C ASP A 326 -3.43 -13.12 30.69
N ASP A 327 -4.45 -12.71 31.43
CA ASP A 327 -5.47 -11.77 30.94
C ASP A 327 -4.87 -10.38 30.67
N GLU A 328 -4.00 -9.86 31.53
CA GLU A 328 -3.31 -8.58 31.31
C GLU A 328 -2.29 -8.65 30.17
N MET A 329 -1.69 -9.81 29.92
CA MET A 329 -0.76 -10.09 28.84
C MET A 329 -1.50 -10.27 27.49
N ILE A 330 -2.67 -10.92 27.50
CA ILE A 330 -3.61 -10.96 26.38
C ILE A 330 -4.06 -9.52 26.08
N ARG A 331 -4.42 -8.73 27.10
CA ARG A 331 -4.78 -7.31 26.98
C ARG A 331 -3.63 -6.48 26.43
N SER A 332 -2.39 -6.69 26.89
CA SER A 332 -1.17 -6.07 26.36
C SER A 332 -0.93 -6.44 24.90
N SER A 333 -1.15 -7.71 24.51
CA SER A 333 -1.09 -8.13 23.10
C SER A 333 -2.19 -7.52 22.22
N LEU A 334 -3.26 -7.02 22.84
CA LEU A 334 -4.38 -6.30 22.21
C LEU A 334 -4.16 -4.77 22.19
N VAL A 335 -3.32 -4.22 23.07
CA VAL A 335 -2.97 -2.79 23.10
C VAL A 335 -2.15 -2.46 21.85
N LYS A 336 -2.76 -1.63 20.99
CA LYS A 336 -2.19 -1.10 19.76
C LYS A 336 -1.12 -0.05 20.07
N THR A 337 -0.34 0.34 19.06
CA THR A 337 0.60 1.47 19.16
C THR A 337 -0.11 2.73 19.65
N PRO A 338 0.58 3.64 20.36
CA PRO A 338 -0.03 4.89 20.84
C PRO A 338 -0.65 5.71 19.69
N ASP A 339 -1.79 6.35 19.96
CA ASP A 339 -2.55 7.11 18.95
C ASP A 339 -1.86 8.43 18.54
N THR A 340 -0.88 8.87 19.32
CA THR A 340 -0.05 10.05 19.09
C THR A 340 1.42 9.76 19.41
N ILE A 341 2.32 10.47 18.73
CA ILE A 341 3.76 10.42 19.03
C ILE A 341 4.02 11.35 20.22
N PRO A 342 4.70 10.92 21.28
CA PRO A 342 5.10 11.81 22.36
C PRO A 342 6.03 12.93 21.85
N SER A 343 5.86 14.16 22.33
CA SER A 343 6.62 15.34 21.87
C SER A 343 8.14 15.17 22.02
N TYR A 344 8.58 14.57 23.13
CA TYR A 344 9.99 14.30 23.40
C TYR A 344 10.68 13.40 22.36
N TYR A 345 9.91 12.61 21.61
CA TYR A 345 10.47 11.67 20.63
C TYR A 345 11.03 12.39 19.39
N TYR A 346 10.53 13.60 19.09
CA TYR A 346 10.94 14.38 17.93
C TYR A 346 11.44 15.80 18.26
N ASP A 347 11.35 16.24 19.53
CA ASP A 347 11.95 17.50 20.01
C ASP A 347 13.46 17.38 20.34
N ASN A 348 14.03 16.17 20.37
CA ASN A 348 15.41 15.93 20.80
C ASN A 348 16.44 16.11 19.66
N GLU A 349 16.85 17.35 19.39
CA GLU A 349 17.89 17.73 18.41
C GLU A 349 19.29 17.11 18.68
N HIS A 350 19.55 16.65 19.92
CA HIS A 350 20.89 16.27 20.39
C HIS A 350 21.18 14.77 20.47
N ALA A 351 20.17 13.88 20.48
CA ALA A 351 20.38 12.44 20.73
C ALA A 351 20.64 11.59 19.47
N LEU A 352 20.56 12.17 18.28
CA LEU A 352 20.37 11.43 17.02
C LEU A 352 21.55 11.56 16.03
N LYS A 353 22.66 12.18 16.46
CA LYS A 353 23.86 12.42 15.61
C LYS A 353 24.78 11.20 15.43
N THR A 354 24.41 10.02 15.94
CA THR A 354 25.24 8.81 15.92
C THR A 354 24.51 7.60 15.35
N SER A 355 24.10 7.63 14.08
CA SER A 355 24.18 6.43 13.24
C SER A 355 24.05 6.74 11.74
N ASN A 356 25.15 6.42 11.02
CA ASN A 356 25.26 6.11 9.60
C ASN A 356 24.57 7.02 8.57
N THR A 357 25.30 8.08 8.20
CA THR A 357 25.03 9.00 7.10
C THR A 357 25.29 8.43 5.70
N ASP A 358 25.69 7.16 5.54
CA ASP A 358 26.22 6.66 4.26
C ASP A 358 25.25 5.83 3.40
N MET A 359 24.01 5.57 3.84
CA MET A 359 23.12 4.63 3.12
C MET A 359 21.82 5.23 2.54
N MET A 360 21.65 6.56 2.46
CA MET A 360 20.36 7.18 2.06
C MET A 360 20.39 8.12 0.85
N LEU A 361 21.46 8.14 0.06
CA LEU A 361 21.59 9.06 -1.08
C LEU A 361 20.84 8.64 -2.37
N TRP A 362 20.07 7.56 -2.38
CA TRP A 362 19.76 6.87 -3.65
C TRP A 362 18.32 6.85 -4.14
N GLU A 363 17.34 7.47 -3.45
CA GLU A 363 15.97 7.43 -3.99
C GLU A 363 15.71 8.39 -5.17
N TYR A 364 16.45 9.49 -5.37
CA TYR A 364 16.32 10.31 -6.60
C TYR A 364 17.62 11.08 -6.94
N LEU A 365 18.22 10.72 -8.08
CA LEU A 365 19.53 11.10 -8.62
C LEU A 365 19.89 12.60 -8.63
N LYS A 366 21.16 12.93 -8.31
CA LYS A 366 21.90 14.01 -9.00
C LYS A 366 23.39 13.67 -9.09
N PRO A 367 24.04 13.87 -10.26
CA PRO A 367 25.50 13.81 -10.35
C PRO A 367 26.08 14.91 -9.46
N ARG A 368 27.15 14.58 -8.74
CA ARG A 368 27.97 15.56 -8.02
C ARG A 368 28.44 16.61 -9.03
N ARG A 369 27.83 17.79 -9.02
CA ARG A 369 28.39 18.97 -9.69
C ARG A 369 29.56 19.38 -8.80
N ASN A 370 30.78 19.08 -9.22
CA ASN A 370 31.99 19.50 -8.52
C ASN A 370 32.03 21.03 -8.52
N ASN A 371 31.74 21.62 -7.37
CA ASN A 371 32.21 22.96 -7.06
C ASN A 371 33.67 22.84 -6.65
N THR A 372 34.59 22.97 -7.59
CA THR A 372 35.96 23.40 -7.29
C THR A 372 35.98 24.92 -7.29
N LEU A 373 35.92 25.51 -6.10
CA LEU A 373 36.45 26.85 -5.86
C LEU A 373 37.84 26.69 -5.24
N THR A 374 38.84 27.01 -6.06
CA THR A 374 40.09 27.73 -5.75
C THR A 374 40.84 27.43 -4.44
N THR A 375 42.06 26.91 -4.58
CA THR A 375 43.25 27.39 -3.84
C THR A 375 44.55 26.94 -4.55
N SER A 376 45.08 27.80 -5.42
CA SER A 376 46.50 28.23 -5.57
C SER A 376 46.71 28.86 -6.94
#